data_AF-I4YVN2-F1
#
_entry.id   AF-I4YVN2-F1
#
_cell.length_a   1.000
_cell.length_b   1.000
_cell.length_c   1.000
_cell.angle_alpha   90.00
_cell.angle_beta   90.00
_cell.angle_gamma   90.00
#
_symmetry.space_group_name_H-M   'P 1'
#
loop_
_entity.id
_entity.type
_entity.pdbx_description
1 polymer ?
#
loop_
_entity_poly.entity_id
_entity_poly.type
_entity_poly.pdbx_seq_one_letter_code
_entity_poly.pdbx_strand_id
1 'polypeptide(L)'
;MANGCDADPEAETSETGSPSKVALGPKVQRAAFLSQLDIYLRAMYPRCPPEMRNDLLMRAKRKGHFGRLGMIAGILATNHIRHELTDYEKLLNVNGLRQGLTRNEARLIVAAEVHEAWNWWRHGSAQSDPELSRITRDFKRRRRDLKRMCQVLCREEARLLEDRLISEENATLTDHLSRWINARRSPVQSASEEKQLEALQDEHHLSILESGDHHSSSADLQTGGAQRDAA
;
A
#
# COMPACT_ATOMS: atom_id res chain seq x y z
N MET A 1 18.49 76.45 -7.44
CA MET A 1 17.05 76.08 -7.38
C MET A 1 16.63 75.66 -8.79
N ALA A 2 15.74 74.65 -8.87
CA ALA A 2 15.32 73.85 -10.05
C ALA A 2 16.28 72.70 -10.38
N ASN A 3 16.09 71.52 -9.78
CA ASN A 3 15.14 70.43 -10.14
C ASN A 3 15.61 69.66 -11.38
N GLY A 4 16.36 68.60 -11.10
CA GLY A 4 16.56 67.47 -12.00
C GLY A 4 15.77 66.24 -11.53
N CYS A 5 16.00 65.17 -12.29
CA CYS A 5 15.58 63.77 -12.11
C CYS A 5 14.36 63.35 -12.91
N ASP A 6 14.70 62.98 -14.15
CA ASP A 6 14.16 61.89 -14.94
C ASP A 6 13.72 60.65 -14.13
N ALA A 7 12.59 60.10 -14.60
CA ALA A 7 12.17 58.70 -14.75
C ALA A 7 12.58 57.63 -13.72
N ASP A 8 11.58 56.84 -13.29
CA ASP A 8 11.68 55.38 -13.38
C ASP A 8 10.28 54.74 -13.58
N PRO A 9 10.21 53.60 -14.31
CA PRO A 9 8.97 52.96 -14.74
C PRO A 9 8.36 52.06 -13.64
N GLU A 10 7.04 52.10 -13.53
CA GLU A 10 6.27 51.24 -12.63
C GLU A 10 6.45 49.75 -12.99
N ALA A 11 7.06 49.00 -12.08
CA ALA A 11 7.19 47.56 -12.17
C ALA A 11 5.82 46.91 -11.90
N GLU A 12 5.24 46.30 -12.93
CA GLU A 12 4.10 45.40 -12.84
C GLU A 12 4.46 44.20 -11.94
N THR A 13 4.04 44.24 -10.68
CA THR A 13 4.14 43.11 -9.77
C THR A 13 3.17 42.03 -10.22
N SER A 14 3.72 41.02 -10.89
CA SER A 14 3.01 39.78 -11.24
C SER A 14 2.65 39.03 -9.96
N GLU A 15 1.39 39.16 -9.51
CA GLU A 15 0.83 38.33 -8.45
C GLU A 15 0.73 36.88 -8.94
N THR A 16 1.75 36.08 -8.64
CA THR A 16 1.67 34.62 -8.72
C THR A 16 0.69 34.13 -7.65
N GLY A 17 -0.59 34.09 -8.01
CA GLY A 17 -1.66 33.52 -7.21
C GLY A 17 -1.31 32.08 -6.84
N SER A 18 -0.86 31.88 -5.60
CA SER A 18 -0.68 30.54 -5.02
C SER A 18 -2.02 29.81 -5.10
N PRO A 19 -2.08 28.58 -5.66
CA PRO A 19 -3.33 27.85 -5.76
C PRO A 19 -3.88 27.61 -4.36
N SER A 20 -4.96 28.32 -4.05
CA SER A 20 -5.70 28.18 -2.81
C SER A 20 -6.11 26.71 -2.67
N LYS A 21 -5.45 25.98 -1.77
CA LYS A 21 -5.80 24.59 -1.44
C LYS A 21 -7.21 24.60 -0.85
N VAL A 22 -8.20 24.36 -1.70
CA VAL A 22 -9.61 24.20 -1.32
C VAL A 22 -9.67 23.16 -0.21
N ALA A 23 -10.06 23.58 1.00
CA ALA A 23 -10.22 22.70 2.13
C ALA A 23 -11.30 21.66 1.81
N LEU A 24 -10.91 20.40 1.67
CA LEU A 24 -11.84 19.31 1.36
C LEU A 24 -12.89 19.18 2.47
N GLY A 25 -14.15 18.95 2.11
CA GLY A 25 -15.21 18.72 3.10
C GLY A 25 -14.96 17.45 3.95
N PRO A 26 -15.52 17.35 5.17
CA PRO A 26 -15.24 16.24 6.09
C PRO A 26 -15.50 14.85 5.51
N LYS A 27 -16.54 14.68 4.68
CA LYS A 27 -16.84 13.40 4.03
C LYS A 27 -15.73 12.95 3.07
N VAL A 28 -15.16 13.89 2.30
CA VAL A 28 -14.10 13.63 1.33
C VAL A 28 -12.80 13.28 2.06
N GLN A 29 -12.46 13.99 3.13
CA GLN A 29 -11.30 13.68 3.97
C GLN A 29 -11.38 12.27 4.56
N ARG A 30 -12.58 11.84 5.01
CA ARG A 30 -12.80 10.49 5.53
C ARG A 30 -12.59 9.41 4.47
N ALA A 31 -13.12 9.62 3.27
CA ALA A 31 -12.93 8.68 2.16
C ALA A 31 -11.46 8.58 1.74
N ALA A 32 -10.77 9.73 1.64
CA ALA A 32 -9.34 9.78 1.36
C ALA A 32 -8.52 9.02 2.42
N PHE A 33 -8.81 9.25 3.71
CA PHE A 33 -8.13 8.56 4.80
C PHE A 33 -8.33 7.03 4.74
N LEU A 34 -9.55 6.54 4.45
CA LEU A 34 -9.79 5.10 4.35
C LEU A 34 -9.04 4.46 3.18
N SER A 35 -8.95 5.14 2.04
CA SER A 35 -8.13 4.71 0.91
C SER A 35 -6.63 4.66 1.27
N GLN A 36 -6.13 5.72 1.92
CA GLN A 36 -4.77 5.77 2.42
C GLN A 36 -4.47 4.67 3.45
N LEU A 37 -5.43 4.34 4.31
CA LEU A 37 -5.33 3.27 5.29
C LEU A 37 -5.27 1.89 4.65
N ASP A 38 -6.05 1.61 3.60
CA ASP A 38 -5.94 0.34 2.86
C ASP A 38 -4.53 0.15 2.28
N ILE A 39 -4.01 1.17 1.59
CA ILE A 39 -2.65 1.15 1.03
C ILE A 39 -1.62 0.90 2.14
N TYR A 40 -1.75 1.61 3.26
CA TYR A 40 -0.87 1.43 4.41
C TYR A 40 -0.95 -0.01 4.94
N LEU A 41 -2.15 -0.55 5.11
CA LEU A 41 -2.34 -1.91 5.64
C LEU A 41 -1.72 -2.96 4.71
N ARG A 42 -1.87 -2.81 3.39
CA ARG A 42 -1.29 -3.72 2.40
C ARG A 42 0.24 -3.69 2.39
N ALA A 43 0.84 -2.51 2.52
CA ALA A 43 2.30 -2.38 2.52
C ALA A 43 2.93 -2.80 3.87
N MET A 44 2.26 -2.49 4.98
CA MET A 44 2.81 -2.67 6.33
C MET A 44 2.45 -4.00 6.98
N TYR A 45 1.37 -4.66 6.54
CA TYR A 45 0.92 -5.97 7.02
C TYR A 45 0.63 -6.92 5.84
N PRO A 46 1.63 -7.24 5.01
CA PRO A 46 1.41 -8.02 3.79
C PRO A 46 0.90 -9.44 4.05
N ARG A 47 1.16 -10.01 5.24
CA ARG A 47 0.66 -11.34 5.63
C ARG A 47 -0.67 -11.31 6.39
N CYS A 48 -1.27 -10.14 6.61
CA CYS A 48 -2.62 -10.05 7.13
C CYS A 48 -3.62 -10.52 6.05
N PRO A 49 -4.48 -11.51 6.35
CA PRO A 49 -5.50 -11.98 5.42
C PRO A 49 -6.38 -10.85 4.88
N PRO A 50 -6.79 -10.86 3.60
CA PRO A 50 -7.63 -9.81 3.01
C PRO A 50 -8.93 -9.57 3.78
N GLU A 51 -9.56 -10.61 4.29
CA GLU A 51 -10.81 -10.57 5.06
C GLU A 51 -10.60 -9.77 6.35
N MET A 52 -9.54 -10.09 7.09
CA MET A 52 -9.18 -9.38 8.32
C MET A 52 -8.82 -7.92 8.04
N ARG A 53 -8.08 -7.63 6.95
CA ARG A 53 -7.78 -6.26 6.54
C ARG A 53 -9.05 -5.46 6.24
N ASN A 54 -10.02 -6.06 5.56
CA ASN A 54 -11.33 -5.45 5.31
C ASN A 54 -12.07 -5.16 6.62
N ASP A 55 -12.00 -6.07 7.60
CA ASP A 55 -12.57 -5.84 8.93
C ASP A 55 -11.92 -4.66 9.65
N LEU A 56 -10.59 -4.49 9.53
CA LEU A 56 -9.90 -3.33 10.10
C LEU A 56 -10.41 -2.02 9.48
N LEU A 57 -10.57 -1.97 8.16
CA LEU A 57 -11.11 -0.81 7.45
C LEU A 57 -12.56 -0.50 7.86
N MET A 58 -13.40 -1.54 7.97
CA MET A 58 -14.78 -1.40 8.41
C MET A 58 -14.89 -0.96 9.87
N ARG A 59 -13.99 -1.42 10.75
CA ARG A 59 -13.87 -0.93 12.13
C ARG A 59 -13.45 0.54 12.16
N ALA A 60 -12.47 0.94 11.35
CA ALA A 60 -12.03 2.34 11.25
C ALA A 60 -13.18 3.27 10.81
N LYS A 61 -13.91 2.86 9.76
CA LYS A 61 -15.08 3.58 9.23
C LYS A 61 -16.19 3.72 10.27
N ARG A 62 -16.58 2.63 10.94
CA ARG A 62 -17.67 2.62 11.94
C ARG A 62 -17.35 3.44 13.18
N LYS A 63 -16.13 3.31 13.72
CA LYS A 63 -15.71 4.03 14.93
C LYS A 63 -15.26 5.47 14.67
N GLY A 64 -15.13 5.87 13.41
CA GLY A 64 -14.63 7.19 13.04
C GLY A 64 -13.18 7.41 13.48
N HIS A 65 -12.35 6.37 13.40
CA HIS A 65 -10.93 6.50 13.73
C HIS A 65 -10.18 7.19 12.58
N PHE A 66 -9.75 8.43 12.83
CA PHE A 66 -8.97 9.24 11.90
C PHE A 66 -7.71 9.75 12.61
N GLY A 67 -6.63 9.96 11.85
CA GLY A 67 -5.37 10.45 12.40
C GLY A 67 -4.19 10.00 11.54
N ARG A 68 -3.04 9.81 12.19
CA ARG A 68 -1.83 9.32 11.52
C ARG A 68 -1.96 7.84 11.20
N LEU A 69 -1.75 7.45 9.95
CA LEU A 69 -1.98 6.08 9.45
C LEU A 69 -1.36 5.00 10.34
N GLY A 70 -0.07 5.12 10.68
CA GLY A 70 0.61 4.12 11.48
C GLY A 70 0.08 3.96 12.90
N MET A 71 -0.42 5.04 13.51
CA MET A 71 -1.04 4.97 14.84
C MET A 71 -2.40 4.26 14.77
N ILE A 72 -3.24 4.65 13.80
CA ILE A 72 -4.58 4.07 13.65
C ILE A 72 -4.48 2.58 13.26
N ALA A 73 -3.64 2.24 12.27
CA ALA A 73 -3.38 0.86 11.91
C ALA A 73 -2.81 0.05 13.08
N GLY A 74 -1.89 0.65 13.85
CA GLY A 74 -1.38 0.15 15.13
C GLY A 74 -2.47 -0.36 16.07
N ILE A 75 -3.36 0.56 16.43
CA ILE A 75 -4.46 0.31 17.36
C ILE A 75 -5.43 -0.73 16.80
N LEU A 76 -5.77 -0.62 15.51
CA LEU A 76 -6.74 -1.52 14.87
C LEU A 76 -6.23 -2.96 14.84
N ALA A 77 -5.01 -3.17 14.33
CA ALA A 77 -4.47 -4.50 14.18
C ALA A 77 -4.14 -5.15 15.54
N THR A 78 -3.57 -4.41 16.52
CA THR A 78 -3.29 -4.99 17.86
C THR A 78 -4.57 -5.36 18.60
N ASN A 79 -5.61 -4.54 18.49
CA ASN A 79 -6.90 -4.88 19.07
C ASN A 79 -7.54 -6.06 18.33
N HIS A 80 -7.48 -6.11 17.00
CA HIS A 80 -8.04 -7.25 16.27
C HIS A 80 -7.34 -8.56 16.64
N ILE A 81 -6.01 -8.59 16.62
CA ILE A 81 -5.24 -9.78 17.02
C ILE A 81 -5.62 -10.19 18.45
N ARG A 82 -5.64 -9.26 19.40
CA ARG A 82 -6.00 -9.55 20.78
C ARG A 82 -7.42 -10.13 20.92
N HIS A 83 -8.40 -9.54 20.26
CA HIS A 83 -9.80 -9.91 20.48
C HIS A 83 -10.23 -11.13 19.65
N GLU A 84 -9.64 -11.34 18.48
CA GLU A 84 -10.09 -12.35 17.51
C GLU A 84 -9.13 -13.53 17.37
N LEU A 85 -7.83 -13.34 17.65
CA LEU A 85 -6.78 -14.34 17.36
C LEU A 85 -6.12 -14.90 18.62
N THR A 86 -6.57 -14.50 19.80
CA THR A 86 -6.07 -15.04 21.07
C THR A 86 -7.24 -15.38 22.00
N ASP A 87 -6.93 -16.06 23.11
CA ASP A 87 -7.92 -16.43 24.12
C ASP A 87 -8.36 -15.25 25.02
N TYR A 88 -8.06 -14.00 24.66
CA TYR A 88 -8.36 -12.82 25.48
C TYR A 88 -9.83 -12.75 25.93
N GLU A 89 -10.78 -12.94 25.01
CA GLU A 89 -12.22 -12.91 25.37
C GLU A 89 -12.62 -14.08 26.26
N LYS A 90 -11.99 -15.25 26.10
CA LYS A 90 -12.22 -16.38 27.01
C LYS A 90 -11.69 -16.05 28.40
N LEU A 91 -10.46 -15.52 28.51
CA LEU A 91 -9.83 -15.16 29.78
C LEU A 91 -10.64 -14.14 30.59
N LEU A 92 -11.32 -13.21 29.92
CA LEU A 92 -12.24 -12.28 30.57
C LEU A 92 -13.52 -12.96 31.11
N ASN A 93 -13.95 -14.05 30.47
CA ASN A 93 -15.18 -14.76 30.76
C ASN A 93 -14.99 -16.05 31.58
N VAL A 94 -13.75 -16.45 31.87
CA VAL A 94 -13.36 -17.79 32.39
C VAL A 94 -14.07 -18.24 33.67
N ASN A 95 -14.72 -17.36 34.43
CA ASN A 95 -15.40 -17.76 35.69
C ASN A 95 -16.83 -17.25 35.86
N GLY A 96 -17.53 -16.95 34.75
CA GLY A 96 -19.00 -16.90 34.67
C GLY A 96 -19.79 -15.91 35.54
N LEU A 97 -19.22 -15.31 36.60
CA LEU A 97 -19.76 -14.25 37.48
C LEU A 97 -18.92 -14.05 38.78
N ARG A 98 -17.85 -14.81 39.06
CA ARG A 98 -17.14 -14.69 40.37
C ARG A 98 -15.66 -14.33 40.39
N GLN A 99 -14.90 -14.40 39.30
CA GLN A 99 -13.59 -13.72 39.14
C GLN A 99 -12.98 -14.07 37.77
N GLY A 100 -13.39 -13.37 36.72
CA GLY A 100 -12.61 -13.35 35.47
C GLY A 100 -11.30 -12.59 35.70
N LEU A 101 -10.30 -12.82 34.85
CA LEU A 101 -9.08 -12.01 34.88
C LEU A 101 -9.43 -10.55 34.62
N THR A 102 -8.74 -9.65 35.32
CA THR A 102 -8.80 -8.24 34.97
C THR A 102 -8.26 -8.04 33.55
N ARG A 103 -8.68 -6.96 32.87
CA ARG A 103 -8.18 -6.65 31.52
C ARG A 103 -6.65 -6.57 31.45
N ASN A 104 -5.99 -6.14 32.53
CA ASN A 104 -4.54 -6.04 32.57
C ASN A 104 -3.89 -7.42 32.67
N GLU A 105 -4.41 -8.30 33.53
CA GLU A 105 -3.89 -9.67 33.65
C GLU A 105 -4.14 -10.46 32.36
N ALA A 106 -5.34 -10.38 31.79
CA ALA A 106 -5.64 -11.01 30.50
C ALA A 106 -4.70 -10.51 29.39
N ARG A 107 -4.40 -9.20 29.35
CA ARG A 107 -3.42 -8.61 28.41
C ARG A 107 -2.01 -9.14 28.61
N LEU A 108 -1.58 -9.35 29.85
CA LEU A 108 -0.26 -9.90 30.15
C LEU A 108 -0.13 -11.34 29.66
N ILE A 109 -1.17 -12.15 29.85
CA ILE A 109 -1.19 -13.56 29.40
C ILE A 109 -1.07 -13.64 27.88
N VAL A 110 -1.88 -12.89 27.12
CA VAL A 110 -1.87 -12.96 25.65
C VAL A 110 -0.79 -12.08 25.00
N ALA A 111 0.06 -11.39 25.77
CA ALA A 111 1.00 -10.42 25.23
C ALA A 111 1.99 -11.04 24.23
N ALA A 112 2.50 -12.23 24.56
CA ALA A 112 3.44 -12.95 23.71
C ALA A 112 2.79 -13.36 22.38
N GLU A 113 1.60 -13.97 22.42
CA GLU A 113 0.83 -14.36 21.23
C GLU A 113 0.50 -13.15 20.35
N VAL A 114 0.03 -12.05 20.96
CA VAL A 114 -0.25 -10.81 20.22
C VAL A 114 1.00 -10.28 19.53
N HIS A 115 2.16 -10.33 20.21
CA HIS A 115 3.42 -9.88 19.64
C HIS A 115 3.88 -10.77 18.47
N GLU A 116 3.77 -12.09 18.62
CA GLU A 116 4.11 -13.06 17.58
C GLU A 116 3.24 -12.88 16.33
N ALA A 117 1.92 -12.87 16.50
CA ALA A 117 0.98 -12.66 15.40
C ALA A 117 1.19 -11.30 14.72
N TRP A 118 1.47 -10.26 15.50
CA TRP A 118 1.79 -8.93 14.99
C TRP A 118 3.05 -8.94 14.11
N ASN A 119 4.13 -9.56 14.59
CA ASN A 119 5.37 -9.66 13.84
C ASN A 119 5.19 -10.50 12.57
N TRP A 120 4.44 -11.60 12.66
CA TRP A 120 4.08 -12.42 11.52
C TRP A 120 3.38 -11.62 10.43
N TRP A 121 2.35 -10.84 10.78
CA TRP A 121 1.63 -9.98 9.83
C TRP A 121 2.54 -8.99 9.12
N ARG A 122 3.55 -8.46 9.82
CA ARG A 122 4.50 -7.47 9.29
C ARG A 122 5.68 -8.07 8.54
N HIS A 123 5.81 -9.39 8.51
CA HIS A 123 6.92 -10.03 7.82
C HIS A 123 6.90 -9.72 6.31
N GLY A 124 8.02 -9.23 5.77
CA GLY A 124 8.11 -8.80 4.38
C GLY A 124 7.44 -7.45 4.08
N SER A 125 7.11 -6.66 5.10
CA SER A 125 6.53 -5.32 4.95
C SER A 125 7.52 -4.28 4.42
N ALA A 126 7.01 -3.10 4.06
CA ALA A 126 7.82 -1.94 3.67
C ALA A 126 8.70 -1.38 4.81
N GLN A 127 8.61 -1.91 6.04
CA GLN A 127 9.38 -1.40 7.19
C GLN A 127 10.90 -1.45 6.97
N SER A 128 11.40 -2.40 6.18
CA SER A 128 12.83 -2.52 5.86
C SER A 128 13.29 -1.55 4.78
N ASP A 129 12.41 -0.77 4.17
CA ASP A 129 12.77 0.21 3.14
C ASP A 129 13.55 1.40 3.76
N PRO A 130 14.80 1.67 3.31
CA PRO A 130 15.57 2.83 3.76
C PRO A 130 14.87 4.17 3.50
N GLU A 131 14.12 4.28 2.40
CA GLU A 131 13.42 5.50 2.04
C GLU A 131 12.25 5.77 2.98
N LEU A 132 11.49 4.74 3.35
CA LEU A 132 10.47 4.85 4.40
C LEU A 132 11.09 5.30 5.74
N SER A 133 12.28 4.78 6.06
CA SER A 133 13.01 5.16 7.27
C SER A 133 13.49 6.62 7.25
N ARG A 134 13.79 7.18 6.08
CA ARG A 134 14.08 8.61 5.90
C ARG A 134 12.81 9.46 6.09
N ILE A 135 11.73 9.12 5.38
CA ILE A 135 10.44 9.81 5.46
C ILE A 135 9.93 9.88 6.91
N THR A 136 9.99 8.77 7.63
CA THR A 136 9.51 8.71 9.03
C THR A 136 10.39 9.51 10.00
N ARG A 137 11.71 9.63 9.75
CA ARG A 137 12.59 10.53 10.52
C ARG A 137 12.23 11.99 10.29
N ASP A 138 11.92 12.36 9.05
CA ASP A 138 11.50 13.72 8.72
C ASP A 138 10.15 14.08 9.36
N PHE A 139 9.20 13.15 9.39
CA PHE A 139 7.95 13.32 10.15
C PHE A 139 8.21 13.57 11.64
N LYS A 140 9.10 12.79 12.27
CA LYS A 140 9.48 13.02 13.67
C LYS A 140 10.10 14.39 13.90
N ARG A 141 10.89 14.91 12.95
CA ARG A 141 11.43 16.29 13.00
C ARG A 141 10.29 17.31 12.92
N ARG A 142 9.47 17.25 11.88
CA ARG A 142 8.33 18.17 11.65
C ARG A 142 7.37 18.21 12.83
N ARG A 143 7.07 17.07 13.46
CA ARG A 143 6.23 17.02 14.67
C ARG A 143 6.84 17.71 15.88
N ARG A 144 8.18 17.64 16.06
CA ARG A 144 8.88 18.37 17.13
C ARG A 144 8.81 19.87 16.88
N ASP A 145 8.99 20.30 15.64
CA ASP A 145 8.90 21.71 15.26
C ASP A 145 7.48 22.23 15.43
N LEU A 146 6.48 21.45 15.00
CA LEU A 146 5.07 21.74 15.25
C LEU A 146 4.79 21.89 16.75
N LYS A 147 5.29 20.98 17.59
CA LYS A 147 5.09 21.06 19.04
C LYS A 147 5.63 22.36 19.63
N ARG A 148 6.75 22.88 19.11
CA ARG A 148 7.30 24.20 19.51
C ARG A 148 6.40 25.34 19.04
N MET A 149 5.93 25.30 17.80
CA MET A 149 5.01 26.33 17.28
C MET A 149 3.67 26.35 18.04
N CYS A 150 3.11 25.19 18.39
CA CYS A 150 1.86 25.11 19.14
C CYS A 150 1.94 25.68 20.56
N GLN A 151 3.14 25.98 21.10
CA GLN A 151 3.28 26.64 22.41
C GLN A 151 2.94 28.13 22.35
N VAL A 152 3.02 28.75 21.17
CA VAL A 152 2.76 30.18 20.98
C VAL A 152 1.45 30.47 20.25
N LEU A 153 0.85 29.45 19.63
CA LEU A 153 -0.43 29.56 18.91
C LEU A 153 -1.62 29.37 19.85
N CYS A 154 -2.77 29.93 19.47
CA CYS A 154 -4.00 29.59 20.16
C CYS A 154 -4.41 28.12 19.87
N ARG A 155 -5.32 27.58 20.69
CA ARG A 155 -5.74 26.17 20.60
C ARG A 155 -6.33 25.80 19.24
N GLU A 156 -7.06 26.71 18.60
CA GLU A 156 -7.72 26.46 17.32
C GLU A 156 -6.72 26.42 16.15
N GLU A 157 -5.82 27.39 16.08
CA GLU A 157 -4.73 27.43 15.09
C GLU A 157 -3.81 26.22 15.22
N ALA A 158 -3.43 25.86 16.44
CA ALA A 158 -2.62 24.68 16.72
C ALA A 158 -3.28 23.40 16.20
N ARG A 159 -4.61 23.28 16.37
CA ARG A 159 -5.39 22.13 15.86
C ARG A 159 -5.41 22.09 14.34
N LEU A 160 -5.71 23.21 13.68
CA LEU A 160 -5.73 23.28 12.21
C LEU A 160 -4.36 22.95 11.62
N LEU A 161 -3.28 23.42 12.25
CA LEU A 161 -1.92 23.13 11.82
C LEU A 161 -1.55 21.66 12.04
N GLU A 162 -1.98 21.05 13.14
CA GLU A 162 -1.82 19.61 13.36
C GLU A 162 -2.61 18.79 12.32
N ASP A 163 -3.88 19.11 12.08
CA ASP A 163 -4.72 18.40 11.11
C ASP A 163 -4.12 18.48 9.70
N ARG A 164 -3.59 19.65 9.32
CA ARG A 164 -2.85 19.84 8.07
C ARG A 164 -1.59 18.98 8.02
N LEU A 165 -0.77 18.98 9.08
CA LEU A 165 0.43 18.15 9.13
C LEU A 165 0.09 16.66 9.00
N ILE A 166 -0.94 16.19 9.69
CA ILE A 166 -1.39 14.79 9.61
C ILE A 166 -1.79 14.44 8.16
N SER A 167 -2.54 15.31 7.50
CA SER A 167 -2.96 15.11 6.11
C SER A 167 -1.76 15.01 5.15
N GLU A 168 -0.79 15.92 5.29
CA GLU A 168 0.44 15.93 4.48
C GLU A 168 1.33 14.71 4.74
N GLU A 169 1.48 14.29 6.01
CA GLU A 169 2.22 13.08 6.37
C GLU A 169 1.55 11.84 5.78
N ASN A 170 0.24 11.72 5.91
CA ASN A 170 -0.51 10.59 5.37
C ASN A 170 -0.41 10.53 3.84
N ALA A 171 -0.57 11.66 3.14
CA ALA A 171 -0.46 11.71 1.68
C ALA A 171 0.95 11.30 1.20
N THR A 172 2.00 11.86 1.81
CA THR A 172 3.40 11.55 1.48
C THR A 172 3.70 10.06 1.71
N LEU A 173 3.24 9.52 2.83
CA LEU A 173 3.44 8.13 3.19
C LEU A 173 2.70 7.19 2.23
N THR A 174 1.44 7.50 1.91
CA THR A 174 0.65 6.71 0.97
C THR A 174 1.24 6.71 -0.43
N ASP A 175 1.72 7.86 -0.94
CA ASP A 175 2.40 7.91 -2.25
C ASP A 175 3.61 6.96 -2.29
N HIS A 176 4.49 7.07 -1.30
CA HIS A 176 5.66 6.20 -1.20
C HIS A 176 5.29 4.71 -1.11
N LEU A 177 4.34 4.35 -0.24
CA LEU A 177 3.91 2.96 -0.09
C LEU A 177 3.21 2.42 -1.35
N SER A 178 2.48 3.25 -2.08
CA SER A 178 1.88 2.86 -3.36
C SER A 178 2.95 2.51 -4.39
N ARG A 179 3.98 3.36 -4.52
CA ARG A 179 5.13 3.09 -5.39
C ARG A 179 5.87 1.82 -4.98
N TRP A 180 6.07 1.61 -3.68
CA TRP A 180 6.69 0.39 -3.15
C TRP A 180 5.88 -0.87 -3.49
N ILE A 181 4.55 -0.85 -3.34
CA ILE A 181 3.67 -1.98 -3.70
C ILE A 181 3.79 -2.28 -5.21
N ASN A 182 3.77 -1.25 -6.06
CA ASN A 182 3.84 -1.40 -7.51
C ASN A 182 5.18 -1.97 -7.97
N ALA A 183 6.30 -1.47 -7.40
CA ALA A 183 7.64 -1.96 -7.70
C ALA A 183 7.81 -3.46 -7.42
N ARG A 184 7.12 -4.01 -6.41
CA ARG A 184 7.18 -5.45 -6.07
C ARG A 184 6.30 -6.35 -6.93
N ARG A 185 5.33 -5.79 -7.66
CA ARG A 185 4.48 -6.55 -8.59
C ARG A 185 5.16 -6.76 -9.94
N SER A 186 5.97 -5.79 -10.37
CA SER A 186 6.66 -5.79 -11.66
C SER A 186 7.62 -6.96 -11.94
N PRO A 187 8.35 -7.57 -10.98
CA PRO A 187 9.38 -8.57 -11.31
C PRO A 187 8.82 -9.91 -11.80
N VAL A 188 7.55 -10.21 -11.52
CA VAL A 188 6.93 -11.50 -11.89
C VAL A 188 6.34 -11.45 -13.30
N GLN A 189 5.98 -10.27 -13.81
CA GLN A 189 5.50 -10.12 -15.19
C GLN A 189 6.66 -10.20 -16.20
N SER A 190 7.80 -9.58 -15.89
CA SER A 190 8.96 -9.62 -16.81
C SER A 190 9.49 -11.03 -17.04
N ALA A 191 9.59 -11.88 -15.99
CA ALA A 191 10.08 -13.25 -16.14
C ALA A 191 9.08 -14.21 -16.84
N SER A 192 7.78 -13.90 -16.79
CA SER A 192 6.75 -14.67 -17.51
C SER A 192 6.65 -14.24 -18.98
N GLU A 193 6.86 -12.96 -19.26
CA GLU A 193 6.90 -12.43 -20.63
C GLU A 193 8.18 -12.84 -21.36
N GLU A 194 9.33 -12.87 -20.68
CA GLU A 194 10.59 -13.39 -21.24
C GLU A 194 10.46 -14.87 -21.65
N LYS A 195 9.86 -15.71 -20.79
CA LYS A 195 9.61 -17.12 -21.13
C LYS A 195 8.59 -17.31 -22.25
N GLN A 196 7.59 -16.44 -22.36
CA GLN A 196 6.62 -16.49 -23.45
C GLN A 196 7.23 -16.02 -24.78
N LEU A 197 8.12 -15.03 -24.75
CA LEU A 197 8.88 -14.58 -25.92
C LEU A 197 9.90 -15.63 -26.37
N GLU A 198 10.59 -16.29 -25.45
CA GLU A 198 11.53 -17.38 -25.76
C GLU A 198 10.80 -18.58 -26.38
N ALA A 199 9.64 -18.97 -25.85
CA ALA A 199 8.81 -20.03 -26.43
C ALA A 199 8.27 -19.69 -27.84
N LEU A 200 7.95 -18.41 -28.09
CA LEU A 200 7.52 -17.97 -29.43
C LEU A 200 8.67 -17.89 -30.44
N GLN A 201 9.90 -17.66 -29.99
CA GLN A 201 11.09 -17.68 -30.85
C GLN A 201 11.48 -19.11 -31.25
N ASP A 202 11.33 -20.09 -30.35
CA ASP A 202 11.59 -21.50 -30.65
C ASP A 202 10.61 -22.08 -31.68
N GLU A 203 9.32 -21.74 -31.61
CA GLU A 203 8.31 -22.13 -32.62
C GLU A 203 8.61 -21.54 -34.01
N HIS A 204 9.11 -20.31 -34.05
CA HIS A 204 9.46 -19.66 -35.31
C HIS A 204 10.72 -20.26 -35.95
N HIS A 205 11.62 -20.85 -35.15
CA HIS A 205 12.82 -21.54 -35.63
C HIS A 205 12.52 -22.94 -36.20
N LEU A 206 11.48 -23.61 -35.69
CA LEU A 206 11.02 -24.91 -36.18
C LEU A 206 10.29 -24.80 -37.53
N SER A 207 9.48 -23.74 -37.75
CA SER A 207 8.78 -23.54 -39.02
C SER A 207 9.70 -23.24 -40.23
N ILE A 208 10.93 -22.76 -39.99
CA ILE A 208 11.90 -22.47 -41.06
C ILE A 208 12.60 -23.73 -41.56
N LEU A 209 12.65 -24.81 -40.77
CA LEU A 209 13.29 -26.07 -41.17
C LEU A 209 12.36 -27.04 -41.92
N GLU A 210 11.03 -26.88 -41.83
CA GLU A 210 10.07 -27.74 -42.56
C GLU A 210 9.76 -27.27 -43.99
N SER A 211 10.21 -26.08 -44.41
CA SER A 211 9.90 -25.54 -45.75
C SER A 211 10.94 -25.89 -46.82
N GLY A 212 11.90 -26.76 -46.52
CA GLY A 212 13.10 -26.99 -47.34
C GLY A 212 13.27 -28.40 -47.89
N ASP A 213 12.22 -29.11 -48.30
CA ASP A 213 12.43 -30.44 -48.89
C ASP A 213 11.31 -30.92 -49.84
N HIS A 214 11.00 -30.17 -50.90
CA HIS A 214 10.23 -30.71 -52.02
C HIS A 214 10.74 -30.17 -53.36
N HIS A 215 11.70 -30.86 -53.99
CA HIS A 215 11.77 -30.96 -55.45
C HIS A 215 12.55 -32.21 -55.93
N SER A 216 11.78 -33.10 -56.59
CA SER A 216 12.12 -33.83 -57.83
C SER A 216 12.32 -35.35 -57.80
N SER A 217 11.63 -35.95 -58.79
CA SER A 217 11.84 -37.23 -59.48
C SER A 217 11.22 -38.46 -58.80
N SER A 218 10.04 -38.98 -59.17
CA SER A 218 9.49 -39.35 -60.48
C SER A 218 10.36 -40.37 -61.24
N ALA A 219 9.99 -41.65 -61.13
CA ALA A 219 10.08 -42.67 -62.17
C ALA A 219 9.23 -43.90 -61.79
N ASP A 220 8.19 -44.12 -62.59
CA ASP A 220 7.64 -45.37 -63.13
C ASP A 220 7.92 -46.73 -62.47
N LEU A 221 6.85 -47.55 -62.40
CA LEU A 221 6.70 -48.95 -62.86
C LEU A 221 5.64 -49.66 -62.00
N GLN A 222 4.43 -49.87 -62.55
CA GLN A 222 4.00 -51.06 -63.30
C GLN A 222 3.23 -52.08 -62.43
N THR A 223 1.94 -52.19 -62.77
CA THR A 223 1.17 -53.42 -63.01
C THR A 223 0.94 -54.47 -61.92
N GLY A 224 -0.34 -54.85 -61.82
CA GLY A 224 -0.80 -56.18 -61.42
C GLY A 224 -1.17 -56.23 -59.94
N GLY A 225 -2.41 -56.43 -59.53
CA GLY A 225 -3.47 -57.21 -60.14
C GLY A 225 -3.95 -58.22 -59.11
N ALA A 226 -5.27 -58.47 -59.08
CA ALA A 226 -5.91 -59.64 -58.46
C ALA A 226 -5.85 -59.64 -56.91
N GLN A 227 -6.81 -60.16 -56.15
CA GLN A 227 -8.14 -60.71 -56.33
C GLN A 227 -8.56 -61.15 -54.91
N ARG A 228 -9.87 -61.18 -54.65
CA ARG A 228 -10.56 -62.09 -53.70
C ARG A 228 -10.29 -61.84 -52.21
N ASP A 229 -11.15 -62.21 -51.28
CA ASP A 229 -12.57 -62.59 -51.18
C ASP A 229 -12.78 -62.75 -49.67
N ALA A 230 -14.04 -62.63 -49.24
CA ALA A 230 -14.60 -63.27 -48.04
C ALA A 230 -14.11 -62.75 -46.66
N ALA A 231 -14.94 -62.63 -45.63
CA ALA A 231 -16.39 -62.74 -45.42
C ALA A 231 -16.69 -62.03 -44.09
#